data_AF-T0HEM7-F1
#
_entry.id   AF-T0HEM7-F1
#
_cell.length_a   1.000
_cell.length_b   1.000
_cell.length_c   1.000
_cell.angle_alpha   90.00
_cell.angle_beta   90.00
_cell.angle_gamma   90.00
#
_symmetry.space_group_name_H-M   'P 1'
#
loop_
_entity.id
_entity.type
_entity.pdbx_description
1 polymer ?
#
loop_
_entity_poly.entity_id
_entity_poly.type
_entity_poly.pdbx_seq_one_letter_code
_entity_poly.pdbx_strand_id
1 'polypeptide(L)'
;MKISVGNLPQELTEDELKKIFSEFGTVQEVQIKKDKTTGRSLSYGSLEMEDSAGAKAVAALNKKEIQGKQIAVVDSEELKKEFEKKQSLKGGGSSGKIHGTQSKTGGFSGAGVRRTGGRGK
;
A
#
# COMPACT_ATOMS: atom_id res chain seq x y z
N MET A 1 -16.79 -15.90 -5.73
CA MET A 1 -15.45 -15.34 -5.96
C MET A 1 -15.46 -13.89 -5.53
N LYS A 2 -14.49 -13.47 -4.71
CA LYS A 2 -14.41 -12.08 -4.23
C LYS A 2 -13.34 -11.34 -5.02
N ILE A 3 -13.70 -10.20 -5.59
CA ILE A 3 -12.85 -9.40 -6.46
C ILE A 3 -12.55 -8.07 -5.78
N SER A 4 -11.28 -7.70 -5.72
CA SER A 4 -10.83 -6.41 -5.24
C SER A 4 -10.55 -5.49 -6.43
N VAL A 5 -11.05 -4.26 -6.36
CA VAL A 5 -10.85 -3.22 -7.36
C VAL A 5 -10.12 -2.05 -6.71
N GLY A 6 -8.97 -1.67 -7.25
CA GLY A 6 -8.15 -0.57 -6.77
C GLY A 6 -7.98 0.52 -7.84
N ASN A 7 -7.46 1.67 -7.41
CA ASN A 7 -7.20 2.83 -8.25
C ASN A 7 -8.44 3.38 -8.99
N LEU A 8 -9.61 3.28 -8.35
CA LEU A 8 -10.87 3.81 -8.85
C LEU A 8 -10.89 5.35 -8.89
N PRO A 9 -11.49 5.97 -9.93
CA PRO A 9 -11.79 7.39 -9.91
C PRO A 9 -12.71 7.76 -8.74
N GLN A 10 -12.63 9.00 -8.25
CA GLN A 10 -13.52 9.47 -7.19
C GLN A 10 -14.98 9.59 -7.68
N GLU A 11 -15.16 9.82 -8.98
CA GLU A 11 -16.47 9.95 -9.61
C GLU A 11 -17.12 8.58 -9.86
N LEU A 12 -16.33 7.50 -9.86
CA LEU A 12 -16.82 6.14 -10.10
C LEU A 12 -17.52 5.62 -8.84
N THR A 13 -18.80 5.34 -8.97
CA THR A 13 -19.66 4.89 -7.88
C THR A 13 -19.88 3.39 -7.89
N GLU A 14 -20.46 2.89 -6.81
CA GLU A 14 -20.81 1.48 -6.66
C GLU A 14 -21.79 1.00 -7.74
N ASP A 15 -22.69 1.89 -8.19
CA ASP A 15 -23.65 1.61 -9.26
C ASP A 15 -22.96 1.44 -10.62
N GLU A 16 -22.00 2.31 -10.96
CA GLU A 16 -21.20 2.16 -12.18
C GLU A 16 -20.37 0.88 -12.18
N LEU A 17 -19.71 0.58 -11.06
CA LEU A 17 -18.99 -0.68 -10.86
C LEU A 17 -19.92 -1.87 -11.08
N LYS A 18 -21.08 -1.87 -10.43
CA LYS A 18 -22.06 -2.94 -10.60
C LYS A 18 -22.50 -3.08 -12.07
N LYS A 19 -22.75 -1.98 -12.78
CA LYS A 19 -23.10 -1.99 -14.21
C LYS A 19 -22.02 -2.61 -15.08
N ILE A 20 -20.77 -2.18 -14.91
CA ILE A 20 -19.63 -2.66 -15.70
C ILE A 20 -19.42 -4.16 -15.45
N PHE A 21 -19.50 -4.59 -14.20
CA PHE A 21 -19.32 -5.99 -13.82
C PHE A 21 -20.54 -6.85 -14.20
N SER A 22 -21.74 -6.26 -14.24
CA SER A 22 -22.97 -6.94 -14.68
C SER A 22 -22.97 -7.34 -16.14
N GLU A 23 -22.11 -6.75 -16.97
CA GLU A 23 -21.91 -7.14 -18.38
C GLU A 23 -21.24 -8.52 -18.51
N PHE A 24 -20.46 -8.92 -17.50
CA PHE A 24 -19.76 -10.21 -17.47
C PHE A 24 -20.53 -11.29 -16.70
N GLY A 25 -21.35 -10.90 -15.72
CA GLY A 25 -22.25 -11.79 -15.00
C GLY A 25 -22.89 -11.16 -13.76
N THR A 26 -23.67 -11.95 -13.02
CA THR A 26 -24.46 -11.44 -11.90
C THR A 26 -23.59 -11.06 -10.69
N VAL A 27 -23.66 -9.79 -10.29
CA VAL A 27 -23.01 -9.28 -9.07
C VAL A 27 -23.88 -9.62 -7.86
N GLN A 28 -23.31 -10.33 -6.89
CA GLN A 28 -23.98 -10.69 -5.62
C GLN A 28 -23.95 -9.52 -4.64
N GLU A 29 -22.75 -8.96 -4.40
CA GLU A 29 -22.56 -7.88 -3.46
C GLU A 29 -21.44 -6.94 -3.93
N VAL A 30 -21.51 -5.67 -3.58
CA VAL A 30 -20.48 -4.67 -3.88
C VAL A 30 -20.29 -3.79 -2.64
N GLN A 31 -19.03 -3.50 -2.29
CA GLN A 31 -18.66 -2.66 -1.15
C GLN A 31 -17.47 -1.77 -1.50
N ILE A 32 -17.65 -0.46 -1.48
CA ILE A 32 -16.55 0.51 -1.63
C ILE A 32 -16.01 0.95 -0.26
N LYS A 33 -14.69 0.80 -0.04
CA LYS A 33 -14.02 1.34 1.16
C LYS A 33 -13.52 2.76 0.89
N LYS A 34 -13.97 3.71 1.70
CA LYS A 34 -13.63 5.14 1.61
C LYS A 34 -12.82 5.54 2.85
N ASP A 35 -11.84 6.44 2.71
CA ASP A 35 -11.10 6.95 3.86
C ASP A 35 -12.04 7.86 4.68
N LYS A 36 -12.28 7.51 5.93
CA LYS A 36 -13.12 8.34 6.82
C LYS A 36 -12.35 9.53 7.42
N THR A 37 -11.02 9.50 7.39
CA THR A 37 -10.13 10.46 8.04
C THR A 37 -9.81 11.68 7.18
N THR A 38 -9.55 11.48 5.90
CA THR A 38 -9.21 12.55 4.94
C THR A 38 -10.38 12.92 4.04
N GLY A 39 -11.47 12.15 4.06
CA GLY A 39 -12.59 12.30 3.12
C GLY A 39 -12.23 12.01 1.66
N ARG A 40 -10.97 11.66 1.38
CA ARG A 40 -10.53 11.25 0.06
C ARG A 40 -10.89 9.78 -0.11
N SER A 41 -11.68 9.47 -1.13
CA SER A 41 -11.95 8.09 -1.49
C SER A 41 -10.62 7.37 -1.65
N LEU A 42 -10.42 6.34 -0.82
CA LEU A 42 -9.27 5.45 -0.94
C LEU A 42 -9.21 4.79 -2.31
N SER A 43 -10.19 4.98 -3.20
CA SER A 43 -10.14 4.49 -4.58
C SER A 43 -10.10 2.96 -4.62
N TYR A 44 -10.54 2.28 -3.54
CA TYR A 44 -10.57 0.82 -3.43
C TYR A 44 -11.98 0.33 -3.08
N GLY A 45 -12.40 -0.75 -3.72
CA GLY A 45 -13.63 -1.46 -3.43
C GLY A 45 -13.42 -2.97 -3.54
N SER A 46 -14.35 -3.73 -2.98
CA SER A 46 -14.41 -5.18 -3.12
C SER A 46 -15.83 -5.56 -3.50
N LEU A 47 -15.98 -6.51 -4.41
CA LEU A 47 -17.27 -7.03 -4.84
C LEU A 47 -17.24 -8.55 -4.88
N GLU A 48 -18.42 -9.15 -4.86
CA GLU A 48 -18.61 -10.59 -4.89
C GLU A 48 -19.49 -10.97 -6.08
N MET A 49 -19.03 -11.96 -6.84
CA MET A 49 -19.77 -12.51 -7.98
C MET A 49 -19.41 -13.99 -8.20
N GLU A 50 -20.05 -14.60 -9.20
CA GLU A 50 -19.75 -15.97 -9.62
C GLU A 50 -18.32 -16.10 -10.17
N ASP A 51 -17.68 -17.24 -9.95
CA ASP A 51 -16.29 -17.52 -10.36
C ASP A 51 -16.08 -17.39 -11.88
N SER A 52 -16.98 -17.98 -12.67
CA SER A 52 -16.92 -17.95 -14.14
C SER A 52 -17.03 -16.53 -14.71
N ALA A 53 -17.88 -15.70 -14.11
CA ALA A 53 -18.02 -14.28 -14.46
C ALA A 53 -16.83 -13.46 -13.96
N GLY A 54 -16.37 -13.76 -12.74
CA GLY A 54 -15.29 -13.05 -12.06
C GLY A 54 -13.96 -13.16 -12.77
N ALA A 55 -13.55 -14.36 -13.17
CA ALA A 55 -12.31 -14.56 -13.91
C ALA A 55 -12.29 -13.76 -15.23
N LYS A 56 -13.42 -13.71 -15.95
CA LYS A 56 -13.57 -12.94 -17.19
C LYS A 56 -13.52 -11.44 -16.93
N ALA A 57 -14.24 -10.96 -15.91
CA ALA A 57 -14.25 -9.56 -15.53
C ALA A 57 -12.86 -9.09 -15.09
N VAL A 58 -12.13 -9.87 -14.28
CA VAL A 58 -10.75 -9.58 -13.88
C VAL A 58 -9.86 -9.47 -15.11
N ALA A 59 -9.89 -10.43 -16.03
CA ALA A 59 -9.04 -10.40 -17.22
C ALA A 59 -9.34 -9.23 -18.17
N ALA A 60 -10.62 -8.85 -18.30
CA ALA A 60 -11.07 -7.80 -19.22
C ALA A 60 -10.99 -6.38 -18.64
N LEU A 61 -11.21 -6.22 -17.33
CA LEU A 61 -11.29 -4.91 -16.66
C LEU A 61 -9.98 -4.53 -15.96
N ASN A 62 -9.09 -5.48 -15.69
CA ASN A 62 -7.79 -5.16 -15.11
C ASN A 62 -6.97 -4.25 -16.04
N LYS A 63 -6.48 -3.12 -15.50
CA LYS A 63 -5.75 -2.05 -16.21
C LYS A 63 -6.56 -1.26 -17.22
N LYS A 64 -7.89 -1.37 -17.19
CA LYS A 64 -8.76 -0.55 -18.03
C LYS A 64 -8.66 0.91 -17.61
N GLU A 65 -8.54 1.82 -18.58
CA GLU A 65 -8.55 3.25 -18.31
C GLU A 65 -9.99 3.76 -18.23
N ILE A 66 -10.35 4.35 -17.09
CA ILE A 66 -11.65 4.97 -16.84
C ILE A 66 -11.39 6.38 -16.31
N GLN A 67 -11.92 7.39 -16.99
CA GLN A 67 -11.77 8.81 -16.61
C GLN A 67 -10.31 9.23 -16.40
N GLY A 68 -9.39 8.75 -17.25
CA GLY A 68 -7.96 9.05 -17.17
C GLY A 68 -7.21 8.36 -16.03
N LYS A 69 -7.83 7.34 -15.40
CA LYS A 69 -7.19 6.50 -14.38
C LYS A 69 -7.29 5.02 -14.76
N GLN A 70 -6.19 4.29 -14.61
CA GLN A 70 -6.20 2.84 -14.82
C GLN A 70 -6.71 2.12 -13.58
N ILE A 71 -7.84 1.44 -13.71
CA ILE A 71 -8.38 0.63 -12.61
C ILE A 71 -7.61 -0.70 -12.52
N ALA A 72 -7.37 -1.17 -11.30
CA ALA A 72 -6.74 -2.46 -11.04
C ALA A 72 -7.81 -3.42 -10.54
N VAL A 73 -8.02 -4.54 -11.22
CA VAL A 73 -9.01 -5.56 -10.84
C VAL A 73 -8.26 -6.86 -10.58
N VAL A 74 -8.42 -7.42 -9.39
CA VAL A 74 -7.66 -8.58 -8.91
C VAL A 74 -8.55 -9.49 -8.06
N ASP A 75 -8.23 -10.78 -8.01
CA ASP A 75 -8.88 -11.68 -7.06
C ASP A 75 -8.53 -11.29 -5.62
N SER A 76 -9.56 -11.06 -4.82
CA SER A 76 -9.41 -10.53 -3.46
C SER A 76 -8.87 -11.58 -2.49
N GLU A 77 -9.14 -12.87 -2.72
CA GLU A 77 -8.71 -13.95 -1.84
C GLU A 77 -7.23 -14.28 -2.08
N GLU A 78 -6.82 -14.30 -3.35
CA GLU A 78 -5.42 -14.47 -3.78
C GLU A 78 -4.56 -13.30 -3.30
N LEU A 79 -5.01 -12.06 -3.53
CA LEU A 79 -4.25 -10.88 -3.12
C LEU A 79 -4.04 -10.85 -1.61
N LYS A 80 -5.05 -11.24 -0.82
CA LYS A 80 -4.97 -11.26 0.64
C LYS A 80 -3.98 -12.32 1.13
N LYS A 81 -4.01 -13.53 0.56
CA LYS A 81 -3.02 -14.60 0.84
C LYS A 81 -1.59 -14.13 0.55
N GLU A 82 -1.40 -13.46 -0.57
CA GLU A 82 -0.08 -13.00 -0.98
C GLU A 82 0.45 -11.84 -0.12
N PHE A 83 -0.44 -10.93 0.30
CA PHE A 83 -0.09 -9.81 1.17
C PHE A 83 0.28 -10.27 2.58
N GLU A 84 -0.45 -11.24 3.14
CA GLU A 84 -0.17 -11.81 4.47
C GLU A 84 1.17 -12.55 4.50
N LYS A 85 1.48 -13.30 3.43
CA LYS A 85 2.78 -13.97 3.27
C LYS A 85 3.95 -12.97 3.12
N LYS A 86 3.75 -11.88 2.37
CA LYS A 86 4.75 -10.80 2.20
C LYS A 86 4.90 -9.93 3.46
N GLN A 87 3.85 -9.74 4.26
CA GLN A 87 3.91 -9.04 5.54
C GLN A 87 4.59 -9.87 6.64
N SER A 88 4.46 -11.20 6.62
CA SER A 88 5.25 -12.08 7.50
C SER A 88 6.76 -12.01 7.21
N LEU A 89 7.15 -11.75 5.96
CA LEU A 89 8.55 -11.52 5.54
C LEU A 89 8.99 -10.05 5.69
N LYS A 90 8.08 -9.12 6.01
CA LYS A 90 8.36 -7.70 6.27
C LYS A 90 7.95 -7.30 7.69
N GLY A 91 8.17 -8.21 8.65
CA GLY A 91 8.30 -7.89 10.07
C GLY A 91 9.64 -7.19 10.33
N GLY A 92 9.74 -5.92 9.94
CA GLY A 92 10.91 -5.08 10.14
C GLY A 92 10.53 -3.61 10.14
N GLY A 93 9.46 -3.27 10.85
CA GLY A 93 9.12 -1.88 11.14
C GLY A 93 10.16 -1.29 12.10
N SER A 94 10.85 -0.24 11.67
CA SER A 94 11.42 0.74 12.58
C SER A 94 10.34 1.19 13.58
N SER A 95 10.54 0.93 14.87
CA SER A 95 10.26 1.88 15.98
C SER A 95 10.41 1.22 17.35
N GLY A 96 11.41 1.68 18.10
CA GLY A 96 11.26 2.01 19.52
C GLY A 96 11.46 0.89 20.55
N LYS A 97 12.66 0.88 21.18
CA LYS A 97 12.88 0.55 22.61
C LYS A 97 14.38 0.71 22.90
N ILE A 98 14.91 1.23 24.01
CA ILE A 98 14.49 1.92 25.23
C ILE A 98 15.79 2.30 25.95
N HIS A 99 15.73 3.38 26.72
CA HIS A 99 16.49 3.66 27.95
C HIS A 99 17.59 2.69 28.41
N GLY A 100 18.78 3.29 28.56
CA GLY A 100 19.59 3.19 29.78
C GLY A 100 20.36 1.90 30.00
N THR A 101 21.69 1.96 29.98
CA THR A 101 22.50 2.04 31.21
C THR A 101 23.97 1.74 30.91
N GLN A 102 24.81 2.55 31.55
CA GLN A 102 26.14 2.23 32.06
C GLN A 102 27.23 1.69 31.10
N SER A 103 28.28 2.52 31.02
CA SER A 103 29.63 2.17 31.46
C SER A 103 30.70 2.08 30.37
N LYS A 104 31.76 2.83 30.67
CA LYS A 104 33.16 2.47 30.54
C LYS A 104 33.87 2.79 29.21
N THR A 105 34.86 3.67 29.43
CA THR A 105 36.23 3.63 28.93
C THR A 105 36.52 4.09 27.50
N GLY A 106 37.21 5.24 27.46
CA GLY A 106 38.57 5.27 26.92
C GLY A 106 38.68 5.80 25.49
N GLY A 107 39.39 6.92 25.34
CA GLY A 107 39.78 7.39 24.00
C GLY A 107 40.20 8.86 23.92
N PHE A 108 41.05 9.31 24.85
CA PHE A 108 41.82 10.54 24.64
C PHE A 108 42.86 10.25 23.54
N SER A 109 42.83 11.00 22.44
CA SER A 109 43.92 11.30 21.49
C SER A 109 43.26 11.91 20.24
N GLY A 110 43.16 13.23 20.08
CA GLY A 110 44.29 14.15 19.96
C GLY A 110 44.24 14.75 18.55
N ALA A 111 43.48 15.82 18.36
CA ALA A 111 43.37 16.52 17.08
C ALA A 111 43.61 18.03 17.27
N GLY A 112 44.56 18.55 16.50
CA GLY A 112 44.81 19.99 16.31
C GLY A 112 45.76 20.59 17.36
N VAL A 113 46.58 21.58 17.05
CA VAL A 113 46.90 22.25 15.80
C VAL A 113 48.20 23.03 16.08
N ARG A 114 49.13 23.02 15.12
CA ARG A 114 50.07 24.10 14.75
C ARG A 114 50.50 25.09 15.84
N ARG A 115 51.82 25.18 16.08
CA ARG A 115 52.54 26.47 16.14
C ARG A 115 54.06 26.26 16.07
N THR A 116 54.59 26.37 14.87
CA THR A 116 56.00 26.62 14.57
C THR A 116 56.27 28.13 14.59
N GLY A 117 57.34 28.57 15.27
CA GLY A 117 58.13 29.74 14.89
C GLY A 117 58.06 31.02 15.76
N GLY A 118 59.22 31.48 16.25
CA GLY A 118 59.57 32.88 16.58
C GLY A 118 59.64 33.20 18.08
N ARG A 119 60.81 33.19 18.76
CA ARG A 119 61.92 34.18 18.81
C ARG A 119 61.62 35.45 19.64
N GLY A 120 62.28 35.53 20.80
CA GLY A 120 62.45 36.69 21.69
C GLY A 120 62.88 36.14 23.06
N LYS A 121 64.02 36.44 23.66
CA LYS A 121 65.00 37.53 23.51
C LYS A 121 66.40 36.97 23.79
#